data_AF-A0A2U3YYV6-F1
#
_entry.id   AF-A0A2U3YYV6-F1
#
_cell.length_a   1.000
_cell.length_b   1.000
_cell.length_c   1.000
_cell.angle_alpha   90.00
_cell.angle_beta   90.00
_cell.angle_gamma   90.00
#
_symmetry.space_group_name_H-M   'P 1'
#
loop_
_entity.id
_entity.type
_entity.pdbx_description
1 polymer ?
#
loop_
_entity_poly.entity_id
_entity_poly.type
_entity_poly.pdbx_seq_one_letter_code
_entity_poly.pdbx_strand_id
1 'polypeptide(L)'
;MFVYVRDELDVFEGELESYITSVNQTGTLTPVILQVKELMSVAKGVWLVTILSASLTCVSYLFHILACYRKHMKRLWAGNKHFLPLKFHNPSSAESVVAIARYSGWQIAYILWGYLIIHVVQSLCGMLIMYSLVLPVIHNQGLEMLLGLGIGTLTLSIVLGLMILQVWIAATFFLQPKMSAADRQKPLALNNRKVFHNFNYFLFFYNVLLGLGACLSRLLISCILGTWLIARIDRTIMQNGYEGADMGFSAWIGMLYVDHYHTNPVLVSFCNILITGHRERRLQRAIKYWYLNQSAGSRISTRSRTRWFLLHTLVNNPRLVMLRKSRSGHGSRDFTQILLTCSDS
;
A
#
# COMPACT_ATOMS: atom_id res chain seq x y z
N MET A 1 -32.24 7.15 0.22
CA MET A 1 -31.71 8.04 1.28
C MET A 1 -31.36 9.42 0.74
N PHE A 2 -30.45 9.57 -0.24
CA PHE A 2 -30.13 10.89 -0.83
C PHE A 2 -31.35 11.65 -1.37
N VAL A 3 -32.20 10.99 -2.15
CA VAL A 3 -33.44 11.59 -2.70
C VAL A 3 -34.34 12.10 -1.59
N TYR A 4 -34.63 11.27 -0.59
CA TYR A 4 -35.45 11.66 0.56
C TYR A 4 -34.89 12.84 1.35
N VAL A 5 -33.58 12.85 1.65
CA VAL A 5 -32.93 13.96 2.38
C VAL A 5 -32.92 15.24 1.56
N ARG A 6 -32.72 15.15 0.24
CA ARG A 6 -32.79 16.29 -0.66
C ARG A 6 -34.20 16.87 -0.70
N ASP A 7 -35.21 16.01 -0.87
CA ASP A 7 -36.60 16.44 -1.00
C ASP A 7 -37.10 17.10 0.32
N GLU A 8 -36.73 16.59 1.49
CA GLU A 8 -36.97 17.26 2.79
C GLU A 8 -36.25 18.62 2.91
N LEU A 9 -35.00 18.70 2.47
CA LEU A 9 -34.27 19.97 2.44
C LEU A 9 -34.87 20.98 1.44
N ASP A 10 -35.51 20.52 0.37
CA ASP A 10 -36.20 21.36 -0.61
C ASP A 10 -37.51 21.90 -0.03
N VAL A 11 -38.25 21.10 0.74
CA VAL A 11 -39.43 21.54 1.51
C VAL A 11 -39.05 22.61 2.52
N PHE A 12 -37.99 22.38 3.31
CA PHE A 12 -37.51 23.35 4.29
C PHE A 12 -37.04 24.67 3.64
N GLU A 13 -36.38 24.60 2.49
CA GLU A 13 -35.97 25.79 1.73
C GLU A 13 -37.19 26.59 1.23
N GLY A 14 -38.23 25.91 0.79
CA GLY A 14 -39.51 26.52 0.40
C GLY A 14 -40.24 27.21 1.57
N GLU A 15 -40.22 26.60 2.76
CA GLU A 15 -40.76 27.24 3.97
C GLU A 15 -39.97 28.52 4.32
N LEU A 16 -38.65 28.49 4.20
CA LEU A 16 -37.78 29.65 4.40
C LEU A 16 -38.12 30.79 3.43
N GLU A 17 -38.32 30.49 2.15
CA GLU A 17 -38.72 31.48 1.13
C GLU A 17 -40.09 32.09 1.42
N SER A 18 -41.06 31.27 1.84
CA SER A 18 -42.39 31.72 2.23
C SER A 18 -42.35 32.68 3.44
N TYR A 19 -41.44 32.44 4.38
CA TYR A 19 -41.23 33.32 5.52
C TYR A 19 -40.58 34.65 5.11
N ILE A 20 -39.54 34.64 4.27
CA ILE A 20 -38.87 35.85 3.78
C ILE A 20 -39.86 36.77 3.04
N THR A 21 -40.72 36.18 2.20
CA THR A 21 -41.74 36.91 1.45
C THR A 21 -42.82 37.49 2.37
N SER A 22 -43.21 36.78 3.43
CA SER A 22 -44.19 37.26 4.41
C SER A 22 -43.70 38.46 5.25
N VAL A 23 -42.38 38.59 5.46
CA VAL A 23 -41.76 39.62 6.31
C VAL A 23 -41.26 40.83 5.51
N ASN A 24 -41.53 40.91 4.19
CA ASN A 24 -41.13 42.04 3.33
C ASN A 24 -39.64 42.44 3.50
N GLN A 25 -38.74 41.45 3.67
CA GLN A 25 -37.29 41.64 3.80
C GLN A 25 -36.79 42.54 4.95
N THR A 26 -37.67 43.01 5.84
CA THR A 26 -37.33 44.02 6.89
C THR A 26 -37.21 43.41 8.29
N GLY A 27 -37.37 42.10 8.41
CA GLY A 27 -37.22 41.39 9.67
C GLY A 27 -35.77 41.34 10.13
N THR A 28 -35.55 41.45 11.44
CA THR A 28 -34.22 41.30 12.07
C THR A 28 -33.57 39.94 11.79
N LEU A 29 -34.37 38.92 11.44
CA LEU A 29 -33.93 37.56 11.10
C LEU A 29 -33.61 37.36 9.61
N THR A 30 -34.00 38.27 8.72
CA THR A 30 -33.79 38.15 7.26
C THR A 30 -32.32 37.92 6.86
N PRO A 31 -31.30 38.60 7.42
CA PRO A 31 -29.90 38.34 7.03
C PRO A 31 -29.40 36.96 7.48
N VAL A 32 -29.84 36.48 8.66
CA VAL A 32 -29.49 35.15 9.17
C VAL A 32 -30.09 34.06 8.29
N ILE A 33 -31.35 34.25 7.90
CA ILE A 33 -32.08 33.35 7.02
C ILE A 33 -31.40 33.24 5.64
N LEU A 34 -30.89 34.36 5.11
CA LEU A 34 -30.20 34.38 3.82
C LEU A 34 -28.85 33.64 3.88
N GLN A 35 -28.10 33.79 4.97
CA GLN A 35 -26.86 33.02 5.22
C GLN A 35 -27.13 31.51 5.37
N VAL A 36 -28.20 31.13 6.06
CA VAL A 36 -28.60 29.72 6.20
C VAL A 36 -28.98 29.13 4.85
N LYS A 37 -29.72 29.86 4.01
CA LYS A 37 -30.08 29.43 2.66
C LYS A 37 -28.84 29.23 1.78
N GLU A 38 -27.91 30.17 1.83
CA GLU A 38 -26.63 30.05 1.12
C GLU A 38 -25.85 28.81 1.57
N LEU A 39 -25.72 28.59 2.88
CA LEU A 39 -25.06 27.41 3.44
C LEU A 39 -25.73 26.11 2.99
N MET A 40 -27.06 26.06 3.00
CA MET A 40 -27.82 24.90 2.53
C MET A 40 -27.57 24.62 1.05
N SER A 41 -27.63 25.65 0.19
CA SER A 41 -27.41 25.50 -1.25
C SER A 41 -25.98 25.01 -1.57
N VAL A 42 -24.97 25.57 -0.90
CA VAL A 42 -23.57 25.16 -1.05
C VAL A 42 -23.37 23.74 -0.53
N ALA A 43 -23.94 23.41 0.64
CA ALA A 43 -23.86 22.06 1.21
C ALA A 43 -24.51 21.01 0.30
N LYS A 44 -25.69 21.29 -0.29
CA LYS A 44 -26.34 20.42 -1.28
C LYS A 44 -25.43 20.16 -2.47
N GLY A 45 -24.84 21.22 -3.03
CA GLY A 45 -23.94 21.14 -4.18
C GLY A 45 -22.68 20.32 -3.89
N VAL A 46 -22.00 20.63 -2.78
CA VAL A 46 -20.79 19.92 -2.35
C VAL A 46 -21.09 18.45 -2.09
N TRP A 47 -22.18 18.16 -1.37
CA TRP A 47 -22.59 16.79 -1.04
C TRP A 47 -22.84 15.94 -2.29
N LEU A 48 -23.49 16.50 -3.32
CA LEU A 48 -23.74 15.79 -4.57
C LEU A 48 -22.43 15.45 -5.30
N VAL A 49 -21.51 16.41 -5.39
CA VAL A 49 -20.20 16.22 -6.03
C VAL A 49 -19.37 15.19 -5.24
N THR A 50 -19.43 15.23 -3.91
CA THR A 50 -18.64 14.32 -3.06
C THR A 50 -19.18 12.89 -3.08
N ILE A 51 -20.48 12.66 -3.28
CA ILE A 51 -21.02 11.31 -3.50
C ILE A 51 -20.37 10.67 -4.75
N LEU A 52 -20.29 11.42 -5.85
CA LEU A 52 -19.72 10.92 -7.10
C LEU A 52 -18.21 10.67 -6.96
N SER A 53 -17.48 11.59 -6.32
CA SER A 53 -16.04 11.42 -6.06
C SER A 53 -15.75 10.25 -5.10
N ALA A 54 -16.50 10.13 -4.00
CA ALA A 54 -16.35 9.06 -3.02
C ALA A 54 -16.69 7.68 -3.61
N SER A 55 -17.70 7.59 -4.47
CA SER A 55 -18.04 6.35 -5.17
C SER A 55 -16.96 5.96 -6.19
N LEU A 56 -16.45 6.92 -6.97
CA LEU A 56 -15.35 6.68 -7.91
C LEU A 56 -14.07 6.22 -7.19
N THR A 57 -13.72 6.85 -6.07
CA THR A 57 -12.55 6.44 -5.28
C THR A 57 -12.73 5.03 -4.71
N CYS A 58 -13.91 4.68 -4.19
CA CYS A 58 -14.22 3.33 -3.74
C CYS A 58 -14.07 2.28 -4.86
N VAL A 59 -14.61 2.56 -6.06
CA VAL A 59 -14.46 1.69 -7.24
C VAL A 59 -12.98 1.56 -7.64
N SER A 60 -12.22 2.66 -7.61
CA SER A 60 -10.79 2.62 -7.92
C SER A 60 -10.00 1.75 -6.93
N TYR A 61 -10.39 1.76 -5.65
CA TYR A 61 -9.77 0.92 -4.62
C TYR A 61 -10.07 -0.55 -4.82
N LEU A 62 -11.30 -0.91 -5.19
CA LEU A 62 -11.65 -2.29 -5.53
C LEU A 62 -10.76 -2.83 -6.66
N PHE A 63 -10.62 -2.08 -7.76
CA PHE A 63 -9.73 -2.48 -8.85
C PHE A 63 -8.27 -2.59 -8.42
N HIS A 64 -7.80 -1.65 -7.60
CA HIS A 64 -6.44 -1.68 -7.09
C HIS A 64 -6.19 -2.87 -6.17
N ILE A 65 -7.12 -3.22 -5.28
CA ILE A 65 -7.01 -4.39 -4.39
C ILE A 65 -6.93 -5.67 -5.20
N LEU A 66 -7.73 -5.81 -6.27
CA LEU A 66 -7.68 -6.96 -7.18
C LEU A 66 -6.31 -7.06 -7.92
N ALA A 67 -5.76 -5.94 -8.37
CA ALA A 67 -4.44 -5.90 -8.99
C ALA A 67 -3.34 -6.26 -7.97
N CYS A 68 -3.42 -5.74 -6.74
CA CYS A 68 -2.52 -6.08 -5.64
C CYS A 68 -2.59 -7.55 -5.28
N TYR A 69 -3.80 -8.14 -5.17
CA TYR A 69 -4.00 -9.56 -4.93
C TYR A 69 -3.20 -10.41 -5.92
N ARG A 70 -3.39 -10.17 -7.23
CA ARG A 70 -2.67 -10.90 -8.29
C ARG A 70 -1.16 -10.73 -8.18
N LYS A 71 -0.69 -9.53 -7.88
CA LYS A 71 0.74 -9.23 -7.72
C LYS A 71 1.34 -9.94 -6.50
N HIS A 72 0.63 -9.94 -5.38
CA HIS A 72 1.07 -10.56 -4.13
C HIS A 72 1.08 -12.09 -4.26
N MET A 73 0.04 -12.68 -4.85
CA MET A 73 -0.02 -14.12 -5.11
C MET A 73 1.13 -14.61 -5.98
N LYS A 74 1.45 -13.92 -7.08
CA LYS A 74 2.59 -14.27 -7.94
C LYS A 74 3.93 -14.22 -7.20
N ARG A 75 4.12 -13.22 -6.34
CA ARG A 75 5.34 -13.10 -5.51
C ARG A 75 5.42 -14.21 -4.47
N LEU A 76 4.30 -14.57 -3.86
CA LEU A 76 4.22 -15.66 -2.89
C LEU A 76 4.50 -17.01 -3.56
N TRP A 77 3.97 -17.27 -4.76
CA TRP A 77 4.32 -18.46 -5.55
C TRP A 77 5.80 -18.55 -5.89
N ALA A 78 6.47 -17.42 -6.15
CA ALA A 78 7.91 -17.35 -6.35
C ALA A 78 8.73 -17.51 -5.05
N GLY A 79 8.07 -17.64 -3.89
CA GLY A 79 8.73 -17.73 -2.58
C GLY A 79 9.32 -16.41 -2.08
N ASN A 80 9.03 -15.28 -2.76
CA ASN A 80 9.56 -13.98 -2.35
C ASN A 80 8.67 -13.36 -1.27
N LYS A 81 9.10 -13.47 -0.01
CA LYS A 81 8.40 -12.93 1.17
C LYS A 81 8.84 -11.51 1.58
N HIS A 82 9.77 -10.87 0.87
CA HIS A 82 10.32 -9.56 1.27
C HIS A 82 9.29 -8.42 1.24
N PHE A 83 8.15 -8.60 0.56
CA PHE A 83 7.08 -7.60 0.55
C PHE A 83 6.18 -7.66 1.80
N LEU A 84 6.29 -8.74 2.59
CA LEU A 84 5.54 -8.92 3.82
C LEU A 84 6.40 -8.51 5.01
N PRO A 85 5.80 -7.95 6.07
CA PRO A 85 6.55 -7.68 7.28
C PRO A 85 7.05 -8.96 7.95
N LEU A 86 8.19 -8.85 8.64
CA LEU A 86 8.90 -9.98 9.25
C LEU A 86 8.01 -10.83 10.16
N LYS A 87 7.11 -10.19 10.92
CA LYS A 87 6.18 -10.87 11.84
C LYS A 87 5.20 -11.80 11.12
N PHE A 88 4.90 -11.52 9.86
CA PHE A 88 3.94 -12.28 9.05
C PHE A 88 4.60 -13.32 8.13
N HIS A 89 5.91 -13.56 8.23
CA HIS A 89 6.58 -14.52 7.35
C HIS A 89 6.13 -15.97 7.59
N ASN A 90 5.76 -16.29 8.83
CA ASN A 90 5.26 -17.59 9.28
C ASN A 90 4.00 -17.40 10.15
N PRO A 91 2.82 -17.16 9.54
CA PRO A 91 1.59 -17.01 10.30
C PRO A 91 1.16 -18.36 10.90
N SER A 92 0.44 -18.32 12.01
CA SER A 92 -0.17 -19.52 12.60
C SER A 92 -1.23 -20.09 11.64
N SER A 93 -1.25 -21.42 11.49
CA SER A 93 -2.20 -22.10 10.60
C SER A 93 -3.65 -21.89 11.05
N ALA A 94 -3.91 -21.92 12.36
CA ALA A 94 -5.25 -21.69 12.91
C ALA A 94 -5.72 -20.25 12.66
N GLU A 95 -4.83 -19.27 12.87
CA GLU A 95 -5.13 -17.85 12.61
C GLU A 95 -5.40 -17.60 11.13
N SER A 96 -4.65 -18.25 10.24
CA SER A 96 -4.83 -18.12 8.79
C SER A 96 -6.19 -18.66 8.31
N VAL A 97 -6.65 -19.79 8.88
CA VAL A 97 -7.97 -20.36 8.57
C VAL A 97 -9.11 -19.49 9.10
N VAL A 98 -8.95 -18.92 10.30
CA VAL A 98 -9.93 -17.97 10.84
C VAL A 98 -9.95 -16.67 10.01
N ALA A 99 -8.79 -16.21 9.55
CA ALA A 99 -8.64 -15.03 8.72
C ALA A 99 -9.37 -15.15 7.38
N ILE A 100 -9.26 -16.27 6.66
CA ILE A 100 -9.98 -16.46 5.39
C ILE A 100 -11.50 -16.46 5.60
N ALA A 101 -12.00 -17.03 6.71
CA ALA A 101 -13.42 -17.03 7.03
C ALA A 101 -13.96 -15.61 7.34
N ARG A 102 -13.15 -14.77 7.99
CA ARG A 102 -13.51 -13.38 8.34
C ARG A 102 -13.32 -12.38 7.20
N TYR A 103 -12.39 -12.66 6.29
CA TYR A 103 -11.93 -11.71 5.29
C TYR A 103 -13.07 -11.14 4.43
N SER A 104 -13.99 -11.98 3.94
CA SER A 104 -15.10 -11.52 3.09
C SER A 104 -16.00 -10.51 3.79
N GLY A 105 -16.38 -10.77 5.04
CA GLY A 105 -17.20 -9.87 5.84
C GLY A 105 -16.48 -8.57 6.19
N TRP A 106 -15.21 -8.67 6.58
CA TRP A 106 -14.40 -7.49 6.89
C TRP A 106 -14.18 -6.63 5.65
N GLN A 107 -13.85 -7.22 4.50
CA GLN A 107 -13.68 -6.48 3.25
C GLN A 107 -14.91 -5.61 2.92
N ILE A 108 -16.12 -6.17 3.05
CA ILE A 108 -17.36 -5.41 2.83
C ILE A 108 -17.50 -4.29 3.87
N ALA A 109 -17.28 -4.60 5.15
CA ALA A 109 -17.42 -3.63 6.23
C ALA A 109 -16.44 -2.46 6.12
N TYR A 110 -15.16 -2.71 5.83
CA TYR A 110 -14.13 -1.67 5.67
C TYR A 110 -14.37 -0.80 4.45
N ILE A 111 -14.88 -1.37 3.34
CA ILE A 111 -15.26 -0.58 2.17
C ILE A 111 -16.45 0.34 2.49
N LEU A 112 -17.45 -0.18 3.20
CA LEU A 112 -18.64 0.61 3.57
C LEU A 112 -18.28 1.76 4.52
N TRP A 113 -17.53 1.46 5.59
CA TRP A 113 -17.03 2.49 6.51
C TRP A 113 -16.07 3.45 5.83
N GLY A 114 -15.19 2.93 5.00
CA GLY A 114 -14.25 3.73 4.22
C GLY A 114 -14.95 4.70 3.28
N TYR A 115 -16.02 4.27 2.60
CA TYR A 115 -16.86 5.15 1.78
C TYR A 115 -17.47 6.27 2.62
N LEU A 116 -18.06 5.96 3.78
CA LEU A 116 -18.67 6.96 4.65
C LEU A 116 -17.64 7.99 5.15
N ILE A 117 -16.48 7.52 5.62
CA ILE A 117 -15.42 8.39 6.15
C ILE A 117 -14.84 9.27 5.03
N ILE A 118 -14.52 8.70 3.87
CA ILE A 118 -14.01 9.45 2.71
C ILE A 118 -15.04 10.48 2.26
N HIS A 119 -16.33 10.10 2.20
CA HIS A 119 -17.39 11.01 1.83
C HIS A 119 -17.48 12.22 2.78
N VAL A 120 -17.49 11.99 4.10
CA VAL A 120 -17.52 13.06 5.11
C VAL A 120 -16.30 13.97 5.02
N VAL A 121 -15.10 13.39 4.86
CA VAL A 121 -13.87 14.19 4.77
C VAL A 121 -13.80 14.98 3.46
N GLN A 122 -14.22 14.38 2.35
CA GLN A 122 -14.32 15.09 1.08
C GLN A 122 -15.38 16.20 1.13
N SER A 123 -16.53 15.99 1.79
CA SER A 123 -17.55 17.03 1.94
C SER A 123 -17.08 18.17 2.83
N LEU A 124 -16.40 17.89 3.95
CA LEU A 124 -15.79 18.93 4.79
C LEU A 124 -14.73 19.73 4.02
N CYS A 125 -13.87 19.05 3.26
CA CYS A 125 -12.87 19.70 2.41
C CYS A 125 -13.53 20.54 1.31
N GLY A 126 -14.58 20.03 0.67
CA GLY A 126 -15.36 20.75 -0.33
C GLY A 126 -16.02 22.00 0.24
N MET A 127 -16.59 21.93 1.44
CA MET A 127 -17.14 23.10 2.14
C MET A 127 -16.06 24.14 2.44
N LEU A 128 -14.90 23.70 2.94
CA LEU A 128 -13.76 24.60 3.17
C LEU A 128 -13.32 25.30 1.88
N ILE A 129 -13.26 24.59 0.75
CA ILE A 129 -12.92 25.16 -0.56
C ILE A 129 -14.00 26.15 -1.02
N MET A 130 -15.27 25.81 -0.90
CA MET A 130 -16.37 26.70 -1.31
C MET A 130 -16.36 28.01 -0.53
N TYR A 131 -16.21 27.96 0.80
CA TYR A 131 -16.16 29.15 1.64
C TYR A 131 -14.85 29.92 1.54
N SER A 132 -13.72 29.24 1.38
CA SER A 132 -12.41 29.92 1.35
C SER A 132 -12.08 30.50 -0.02
N LEU A 133 -12.53 29.87 -1.12
CA LEU A 133 -12.14 30.23 -2.49
C LEU A 133 -13.31 30.71 -3.35
N VAL A 134 -14.43 29.97 -3.38
CA VAL A 134 -15.48 30.20 -4.38
C VAL A 134 -16.40 31.35 -3.99
N LEU A 135 -16.86 31.38 -2.74
CA LEU A 135 -17.78 32.40 -2.23
C LEU A 135 -17.20 33.81 -2.23
N PRO A 136 -15.94 34.05 -1.80
CA PRO A 136 -15.34 35.39 -1.88
C PRO A 136 -15.19 35.89 -3.33
N VAL A 137 -14.95 34.98 -4.28
CA VAL A 137 -14.87 35.32 -5.71
C VAL A 137 -16.25 35.74 -6.25
N ILE A 138 -17.31 35.02 -5.88
CA ILE A 138 -18.69 35.35 -6.29
C ILE A 138 -19.15 36.68 -5.66
N HIS A 139 -18.82 36.93 -4.39
CA HIS A 139 -19.17 38.17 -3.67
C HIS A 139 -18.28 39.37 -4.04
N ASN A 140 -17.47 39.26 -5.08
CA ASN A 140 -16.57 40.32 -5.57
C ASN A 140 -15.51 40.77 -4.53
N GLN A 141 -15.23 39.94 -3.52
CA GLN A 141 -14.18 40.08 -2.50
C GLN A 141 -12.95 39.21 -2.82
N GLY A 142 -12.85 38.68 -4.05
CA GLY A 142 -11.78 37.77 -4.45
C GLY A 142 -10.38 38.37 -4.35
N LEU A 143 -10.25 39.71 -4.44
CA LEU A 143 -8.97 40.40 -4.34
C LEU A 143 -8.44 40.42 -2.89
N GLU A 144 -9.33 40.62 -1.91
CA GLU A 144 -8.98 40.54 -0.48
C GLU A 144 -8.61 39.10 -0.09
N MET A 145 -9.36 38.12 -0.59
CA MET A 145 -9.05 36.69 -0.44
C MET A 145 -7.69 36.34 -1.05
N LEU A 146 -7.40 36.80 -2.27
CA LEU A 146 -6.14 36.56 -2.96
C LEU A 146 -4.97 37.24 -2.24
N LEU A 147 -5.20 38.42 -1.65
CA LEU A 147 -4.21 39.11 -0.84
C LEU A 147 -3.93 38.34 0.47
N GLY A 148 -4.97 37.84 1.14
CA GLY A 148 -4.82 36.96 2.31
C GLY A 148 -4.07 35.66 2.01
N LEU A 149 -4.43 34.98 0.92
CA LEU A 149 -3.70 33.81 0.40
C LEU A 149 -2.27 34.15 -0.02
N GLY A 150 -2.06 35.33 -0.62
CA GLY A 150 -0.75 35.84 -1.01
C GLY A 150 0.17 36.03 0.19
N ILE A 151 -0.33 36.62 1.27
CA ILE A 151 0.42 36.78 2.53
C ILE A 151 0.74 35.41 3.14
N GLY A 152 -0.24 34.49 3.18
CA GLY A 152 -0.04 33.13 3.71
C GLY A 152 0.99 32.32 2.90
N THR A 153 0.91 32.38 1.58
CA THR A 153 1.87 31.69 0.69
C THR A 153 3.26 32.32 0.75
N LEU A 154 3.36 33.65 0.85
CA LEU A 154 4.63 34.35 1.01
C LEU A 154 5.30 34.02 2.34
N THR A 155 4.56 33.98 3.45
CA THR A 155 5.11 33.58 4.76
C THR A 155 5.61 32.13 4.75
N LEU A 156 4.86 31.18 4.17
CA LEU A 156 5.32 29.81 3.98
C LEU A 156 6.56 29.73 3.07
N SER A 157 6.59 30.52 1.99
CA SER A 157 7.72 30.57 1.06
C SER A 157 8.99 31.10 1.73
N ILE A 158 8.89 32.13 2.58
CA ILE A 158 10.02 32.65 3.36
C ILE A 158 10.56 31.57 4.30
N VAL A 159 9.70 30.87 5.04
CA VAL A 159 10.11 29.80 5.97
C VAL A 159 10.80 28.65 5.23
N LEU A 160 10.23 28.19 4.10
CA LEU A 160 10.84 27.15 3.27
C LEU A 160 12.15 27.63 2.63
N GLY A 161 12.20 28.89 2.17
CA GLY A 161 13.40 29.51 1.61
C GLY A 161 14.55 29.59 2.61
N LEU A 162 14.26 29.97 3.86
CA LEU A 162 15.23 29.97 4.95
C LEU A 162 15.73 28.55 5.27
N MET A 163 14.86 27.55 5.27
CA MET A 163 15.27 26.14 5.42
C MET A 163 16.22 25.69 4.30
N ILE A 164 15.92 26.02 3.04
CA ILE A 164 16.79 25.71 1.89
C ILE A 164 18.13 26.44 2.00
N LEU A 165 18.11 27.71 2.40
CA LEU A 165 19.30 28.53 2.61
C LEU A 165 20.20 27.94 3.69
N GLN A 166 19.63 27.45 4.80
CA GLN A 166 20.39 26.76 5.85
C GLN A 166 21.13 25.52 5.30
N VAL A 167 20.46 24.69 4.50
CA VAL A 167 21.07 23.52 3.86
C VAL A 167 22.18 23.95 2.89
N TRP A 168 21.96 25.03 2.13
CA TRP A 168 22.95 25.55 1.21
C TRP A 168 24.21 26.08 1.92
N ILE A 169 24.05 26.86 2.99
CA ILE A 169 25.17 27.36 3.83
C ILE A 169 25.93 26.17 4.44
N ALA A 170 25.21 25.16 4.95
CA ALA A 170 25.84 23.97 5.50
C ALA A 170 26.66 23.19 4.47
N ALA A 171 26.12 23.01 3.26
CA ALA A 171 26.80 22.30 2.18
C ALA A 171 28.00 23.07 1.61
N THR A 172 27.98 24.39 1.63
CA THR A 172 29.03 25.25 1.05
C THR A 172 30.13 25.61 2.03
N PHE A 173 29.79 26.07 3.23
CA PHE A 173 30.76 26.60 4.21
C PHE A 173 31.21 25.60 5.26
N PHE A 174 30.34 24.67 5.69
CA PHE A 174 30.65 23.78 6.82
C PHE A 174 31.16 22.40 6.40
N LEU A 175 30.76 21.88 5.24
CA LEU A 175 31.27 20.59 4.74
C LEU A 175 32.67 20.70 4.15
N GLN A 176 33.51 19.71 4.47
CA GLN A 176 34.84 19.56 3.88
C GLN A 176 34.73 19.41 2.35
N PRO A 177 35.63 20.03 1.58
CA PRO A 177 35.70 19.80 0.14
C PRO A 177 35.93 18.31 -0.18
N LYS A 178 35.52 17.90 -1.38
CA LYS A 178 35.62 16.49 -1.82
C LYS A 178 37.06 16.00 -1.69
N MET A 179 37.27 14.86 -1.05
CA MET A 179 38.59 14.24 -0.91
C MET A 179 39.06 13.54 -2.20
N SER A 180 38.13 13.12 -3.07
CA SER A 180 38.43 12.54 -4.37
C SER A 180 37.45 13.05 -5.44
N ALA A 181 37.95 13.29 -6.66
CA ALA A 181 37.14 13.74 -7.79
C ALA A 181 36.08 12.69 -8.24
N ALA A 182 36.23 11.43 -7.82
CA ALA A 182 35.30 10.34 -8.12
C ALA A 182 34.07 10.29 -7.18
N ASP A 183 34.08 11.00 -6.04
CA ASP A 183 32.97 10.97 -5.10
C ASP A 183 31.82 11.91 -5.49
N ARG A 184 30.61 11.35 -5.59
CA ARG A 184 29.39 12.11 -5.92
C ARG A 184 29.01 13.11 -4.84
N GLN A 185 29.26 12.80 -3.56
CA GLN A 185 28.87 13.63 -2.42
C GLN A 185 30.10 14.12 -1.63
N LYS A 186 29.98 15.30 -1.00
CA LYS A 186 31.00 15.79 -0.07
C LYS A 186 30.99 14.92 1.20
N PRO A 187 32.15 14.58 1.80
CA PRO A 187 32.20 13.81 3.03
C PRO A 187 31.56 14.59 4.19
N LEU A 188 30.99 13.89 5.17
CA LEU A 188 30.30 14.47 6.35
C LEU A 188 31.25 15.15 7.36
N ALA A 189 32.52 15.35 7.00
CA ALA A 189 33.50 15.99 7.85
C ALA A 189 33.32 17.52 7.83
N LEU A 190 33.37 18.15 9.01
CA LEU A 190 33.17 19.59 9.17
C LEU A 190 34.50 20.35 9.08
N ASN A 191 34.56 21.33 8.17
CA ASN A 191 35.66 22.28 8.05
C ASN A 191 35.25 23.55 8.80
N ASN A 192 35.78 23.80 10.01
CA ASN A 192 35.40 24.88 10.95
C ASN A 192 34.26 24.58 11.94
N ARG A 193 34.46 23.57 12.80
CA ARG A 193 33.55 23.19 13.89
C ARG A 193 33.13 24.35 14.81
N LYS A 194 34.01 25.32 15.10
CA LYS A 194 33.70 26.48 15.98
C LYS A 194 32.64 27.41 15.36
N VAL A 195 32.76 27.73 14.08
CA VAL A 195 31.79 28.58 13.36
C VAL A 195 30.45 27.87 13.23
N PHE A 196 30.46 26.54 13.03
CA PHE A 196 29.24 25.74 13.02
C PHE A 196 28.49 25.80 14.37
N HIS A 197 29.19 25.78 15.50
CA HIS A 197 28.55 25.91 16.82
C HIS A 197 27.89 27.28 17.00
N ASN A 198 28.57 28.37 16.60
CA ASN A 198 27.98 29.72 16.64
C ASN A 198 26.76 29.85 15.70
N PHE A 199 26.86 29.32 14.48
CA PHE A 199 25.76 29.30 13.52
C PHE A 199 24.55 28.52 14.05
N ASN A 200 24.77 27.36 14.64
CA ASN A 200 23.71 26.56 15.26
C ASN A 200 23.10 27.28 16.47
N TYR A 201 23.89 27.99 17.27
CA TYR A 201 23.39 28.77 18.41
C TYR A 201 22.42 29.87 17.97
N PHE A 202 22.76 30.65 16.94
CA PHE A 202 21.86 31.71 16.42
C PHE A 202 20.59 31.15 15.77
N LEU A 203 20.69 30.02 15.08
CA LEU A 203 19.54 29.38 14.42
C LEU A 203 18.75 28.44 15.33
N PHE A 204 19.16 28.28 16.58
CA PHE A 204 18.54 27.34 17.51
C PHE A 204 17.03 27.60 17.66
N PHE A 205 16.65 28.85 17.97
CA PHE A 205 15.24 29.23 18.15
C PHE A 205 14.41 29.03 16.88
N TYR A 206 14.97 29.37 15.71
CA TYR A 206 14.31 29.15 14.43
C TYR A 206 14.11 27.64 14.15
N ASN A 207 15.12 26.81 14.42
CA ASN A 207 15.03 25.36 14.26
C ASN A 207 14.01 24.74 15.22
N VAL A 208 13.84 25.28 16.43
CA VAL A 208 12.77 24.87 17.36
C VAL A 208 11.39 25.17 16.77
N LEU A 209 11.17 26.37 16.22
CA LEU A 209 9.90 26.73 15.57
C LEU A 209 9.62 25.84 14.33
N LEU A 210 10.64 25.60 13.50
CA LEU A 210 10.53 24.65 12.39
C LEU A 210 10.19 23.24 12.88
N GLY A 211 10.82 22.78 13.97
CA GLY A 211 10.57 21.47 14.55
C GLY A 211 9.13 21.31 15.06
N LEU A 212 8.57 22.35 15.69
CA LEU A 212 7.17 22.37 16.10
C LEU A 212 6.23 22.27 14.89
N GLY A 213 6.50 23.05 13.83
CA GLY A 213 5.75 23.00 12.57
C GLY A 213 5.84 21.62 11.89
N ALA A 214 7.02 21.02 11.85
CA ALA A 214 7.24 19.68 11.30
C ALA A 214 6.54 18.59 12.11
N CYS A 215 6.46 18.74 13.43
CA CYS A 215 5.71 17.81 14.28
C CYS A 215 4.20 17.90 14.02
N LEU A 216 3.66 19.12 13.91
CA LEU A 216 2.24 19.32 13.59
C LEU A 216 1.91 18.81 12.18
N SER A 217 2.75 19.11 11.19
CA SER A 217 2.54 18.63 9.82
C SER A 217 2.62 17.10 9.74
N ARG A 218 3.51 16.47 10.51
CA ARG A 218 3.55 15.00 10.65
C ARG A 218 2.23 14.43 11.12
N LEU A 219 1.61 15.03 12.13
CA LEU A 219 0.31 14.58 12.66
C LEU A 219 -0.80 14.76 11.62
N LEU A 220 -0.87 15.94 10.98
CA LEU A 220 -1.88 16.24 9.97
C LEU A 220 -1.77 15.32 8.75
N ILE A 221 -0.56 15.16 8.20
CA ILE A 221 -0.31 14.28 7.05
C ILE A 221 -0.68 12.83 7.40
N SER A 222 -0.35 12.38 8.62
CA SER A 222 -0.70 11.02 9.07
C SER A 222 -2.22 10.83 9.16
N CYS A 223 -2.95 11.83 9.65
CA CYS A 223 -4.42 11.80 9.72
C CYS A 223 -5.04 11.77 8.32
N ILE A 224 -4.58 12.63 7.40
CA ILE A 224 -5.08 12.70 6.02
C ILE A 224 -4.81 11.37 5.29
N LEU A 225 -3.57 10.89 5.33
CA LEU A 225 -3.20 9.63 4.67
C LEU A 225 -3.91 8.43 5.30
N GLY A 226 -4.03 8.39 6.63
CA GLY A 226 -4.74 7.33 7.35
C GLY A 226 -6.22 7.28 6.96
N THR A 227 -6.88 8.43 6.91
CA THR A 227 -8.27 8.56 6.46
C THR A 227 -8.43 8.14 5.00
N TRP A 228 -7.54 8.60 4.12
CA TRP A 228 -7.60 8.29 2.69
C TRP A 228 -7.41 6.79 2.42
N LEU A 229 -6.55 6.12 3.19
CA LEU A 229 -6.21 4.71 3.03
C LEU A 229 -7.07 3.77 3.90
N ILE A 230 -8.00 4.28 4.72
CA ILE A 230 -8.73 3.46 5.69
C ILE A 230 -9.57 2.34 5.07
N ALA A 231 -10.12 2.60 3.87
CA ALA A 231 -10.94 1.65 3.13
C ALA A 231 -10.13 0.45 2.59
N ARG A 232 -8.80 0.54 2.59
CA ARG A 232 -7.91 -0.40 1.94
C ARG A 232 -7.29 -1.36 2.96
N ILE A 233 -7.77 -2.60 2.95
CA ILE A 233 -7.22 -3.68 3.79
C ILE A 233 -5.85 -4.19 3.26
N ASP A 234 -5.48 -3.88 2.01
CA ASP A 234 -4.25 -4.39 1.39
C ASP A 234 -2.94 -3.84 1.99
N ARG A 235 -3.03 -2.76 2.77
CA ARG A 235 -1.91 -2.14 3.47
C ARG A 235 -2.29 -1.85 4.91
N THR A 236 -1.33 -2.00 5.81
CA THR A 236 -1.51 -1.58 7.18
C THR A 236 -1.39 -0.06 7.32
N ILE A 237 -2.27 0.51 8.15
CA ILE A 237 -2.23 1.92 8.55
C ILE A 237 -1.20 2.11 9.67
N MET A 238 -0.84 1.02 10.36
CA MET A 238 0.02 1.05 11.53
C MET A 238 1.50 1.18 11.15
N GLN A 239 2.31 1.73 12.06
CA GLN A 239 3.75 1.85 11.87
C GLN A 239 4.42 0.47 11.83
N ASN A 240 5.54 0.38 11.10
CA ASN A 240 6.37 -0.83 11.05
C ASN A 240 6.69 -1.33 12.47
N GLY A 241 6.38 -2.59 12.76
CA GLY A 241 6.52 -3.20 14.08
C GLY A 241 5.20 -3.32 14.87
N TYR A 242 4.24 -2.41 14.64
CA TYR A 242 2.89 -2.46 15.23
C TYR A 242 1.83 -3.02 14.29
N GLU A 243 2.22 -3.47 13.10
CA GLU A 243 1.33 -3.98 12.05
C GLU A 243 0.49 -5.19 12.49
N GLY A 244 0.91 -5.90 13.54
CA GLY A 244 0.12 -6.98 14.14
C GLY A 244 -1.12 -6.52 14.90
N ALA A 245 -1.22 -5.24 15.26
CA ALA A 245 -2.43 -4.66 15.86
C ALA A 245 -3.52 -4.40 14.81
N ASP A 246 -3.15 -4.35 13.53
CA ASP A 246 -4.09 -4.18 12.44
C ASP A 246 -4.75 -5.52 12.08
N MET A 247 -5.91 -5.75 12.70
CA MET A 247 -6.68 -6.97 12.48
C MET A 247 -7.07 -7.11 11.00
N GLY A 248 -7.51 -6.03 10.35
CA GLY A 248 -7.89 -6.04 8.94
C GLY A 248 -6.76 -6.54 8.05
N PHE A 249 -5.58 -5.93 8.18
CA PHE A 249 -4.40 -6.34 7.43
C PHE A 249 -3.99 -7.79 7.73
N SER A 250 -4.04 -8.21 9.00
CA SER A 250 -3.77 -9.59 9.39
C SER A 250 -4.73 -10.59 8.72
N ALA A 251 -6.01 -10.24 8.57
CA ALA A 251 -6.98 -11.09 7.88
C ALA A 251 -6.70 -11.21 6.38
N TRP A 252 -6.30 -10.11 5.73
CA TRP A 252 -5.87 -10.11 4.34
C TRP A 252 -4.64 -10.99 4.11
N ILE A 253 -3.62 -10.90 4.98
CA ILE A 253 -2.44 -11.75 4.90
C ILE A 253 -2.80 -13.22 5.14
N GLY A 254 -3.62 -13.52 6.16
CA GLY A 254 -4.05 -14.89 6.43
C GLY A 254 -4.78 -15.52 5.24
N MET A 255 -5.69 -14.77 4.60
CA MET A 255 -6.37 -15.19 3.37
C MET A 255 -5.38 -15.48 2.23
N LEU A 256 -4.42 -14.57 1.98
CA LEU A 256 -3.36 -14.79 0.97
C LEU A 256 -2.55 -16.06 1.21
N TYR A 257 -2.23 -16.39 2.47
CA TYR A 257 -1.49 -17.60 2.80
C TYR A 257 -2.32 -18.86 2.57
N VAL A 258 -3.58 -18.89 3.01
CA VAL A 258 -4.48 -20.02 2.76
C VAL A 258 -4.64 -20.26 1.25
N ASP A 259 -4.91 -19.19 0.50
CA ASP A 259 -5.04 -19.29 -0.96
C ASP A 259 -3.72 -19.76 -1.59
N HIS A 260 -2.58 -19.26 -1.15
CA HIS A 260 -1.27 -19.72 -1.65
C HIS A 260 -1.03 -21.21 -1.42
N TYR A 261 -1.38 -21.75 -0.24
CA TYR A 261 -1.20 -23.17 0.07
C TYR A 261 -2.13 -24.07 -0.74
N HIS A 262 -3.39 -23.66 -0.97
CA HIS A 262 -4.37 -24.48 -1.67
C HIS A 262 -4.37 -24.31 -3.20
N THR A 263 -3.98 -23.14 -3.71
CA THR A 263 -4.07 -22.80 -5.15
C THR A 263 -2.70 -22.74 -5.84
N ASN A 264 -1.63 -23.27 -5.22
CA ASN A 264 -0.30 -23.25 -5.83
C ASN A 264 -0.31 -24.00 -7.19
N PRO A 265 -0.12 -23.29 -8.33
CA PRO A 265 -0.27 -23.90 -9.64
C PRO A 265 0.78 -24.99 -9.90
N VAL A 266 1.99 -24.84 -9.33
CA VAL A 266 3.07 -25.83 -9.48
C VAL A 266 2.69 -27.14 -8.81
N LEU A 267 2.14 -27.07 -7.60
CA LEU A 267 1.70 -28.26 -6.86
C LEU A 267 0.52 -28.94 -7.56
N VAL A 268 -0.48 -28.16 -7.97
CA VAL A 268 -1.67 -28.68 -8.69
C VAL A 268 -1.26 -29.35 -10.01
N SER A 269 -0.40 -28.71 -10.81
CA SER A 269 0.12 -29.29 -12.05
C SER A 269 0.92 -30.57 -11.79
N PHE A 270 1.77 -30.60 -10.75
CA PHE A 270 2.53 -31.79 -10.37
C PHE A 270 1.62 -32.96 -9.98
N CYS A 271 0.61 -32.72 -9.15
CA CYS A 271 -0.39 -33.73 -8.80
C CYS A 271 -1.14 -34.23 -10.03
N ASN A 272 -1.53 -33.33 -10.95
CA ASN A 272 -2.21 -33.71 -12.17
C ASN A 272 -1.34 -34.61 -13.08
N ILE A 273 -0.04 -34.30 -13.21
CA ILE A 273 0.93 -35.12 -13.94
C ILE A 273 1.04 -36.51 -13.29
N LEU A 274 1.11 -36.59 -11.96
CA LEU A 274 1.19 -37.86 -11.24
C LEU A 274 -0.07 -38.72 -11.42
N ILE A 275 -1.26 -38.12 -11.30
CA ILE A 275 -2.54 -38.82 -11.44
C ILE A 275 -2.71 -39.31 -12.88
N THR A 276 -2.48 -38.43 -13.87
CA THR A 276 -2.59 -38.77 -15.29
C THR A 276 -1.59 -39.85 -15.67
N GLY A 277 -0.33 -39.71 -15.26
CA GLY A 277 0.69 -40.72 -15.52
C GLY A 277 0.47 -42.05 -14.78
N HIS A 278 -0.19 -42.05 -13.61
CA HIS A 278 -0.63 -43.29 -12.96
C HIS A 278 -1.76 -43.97 -13.75
N ARG A 279 -2.76 -43.20 -14.19
CA ARG A 279 -3.89 -43.69 -14.99
C ARG A 279 -3.42 -44.28 -16.32
N GLU A 280 -2.53 -43.58 -17.03
CA GLU A 280 -1.95 -44.07 -18.29
C GLU A 280 -1.16 -45.36 -18.08
N ARG A 281 -0.32 -45.45 -17.04
CA ARG A 281 0.41 -46.68 -16.72
C ARG A 281 -0.54 -47.84 -16.39
N ARG A 282 -1.66 -47.58 -15.72
CA ARG A 282 -2.70 -48.59 -15.45
C ARG A 282 -3.39 -49.04 -16.74
N LEU A 283 -3.76 -48.11 -17.61
CA LEU A 283 -4.37 -48.41 -18.92
C LEU A 283 -3.41 -49.19 -19.82
N GLN A 284 -2.15 -48.76 -19.91
CA GLN A 284 -1.11 -49.48 -20.66
C GLN A 284 -0.88 -50.88 -20.11
N ARG A 285 -0.92 -51.09 -18.79
CA ARG A 285 -0.85 -52.46 -18.24
C ARG A 285 -2.07 -53.28 -18.67
N ALA A 286 -3.29 -52.75 -18.58
CA ALA A 286 -4.50 -53.45 -19.01
C ALA A 286 -4.45 -53.83 -20.51
N ILE A 287 -4.07 -52.89 -21.37
CA ILE A 287 -3.88 -53.11 -22.82
C ILE A 287 -2.74 -54.11 -23.06
N LYS A 288 -1.63 -54.00 -22.32
CA LYS A 288 -0.48 -54.88 -22.48
C LYS A 288 -0.76 -56.29 -21.96
N TYR A 289 -1.61 -56.49 -20.95
CA TYR A 289 -2.10 -57.83 -20.58
C TYR A 289 -2.94 -58.46 -21.70
N TRP A 290 -3.67 -57.63 -22.46
CA TRP A 290 -4.43 -58.08 -23.63
C TRP A 290 -3.52 -58.39 -24.84
N TYR A 291 -2.45 -57.61 -25.05
CA TYR A 291 -1.52 -57.75 -26.20
C TYR A 291 -0.27 -58.62 -25.93
N LEU A 292 0.07 -58.95 -24.68
CA LEU A 292 1.24 -59.76 -24.30
C LEU A 292 1.15 -61.23 -24.73
N ASN A 293 0.10 -61.62 -25.46
CA ASN A 293 0.11 -62.85 -26.24
C ASN A 293 1.02 -62.76 -27.48
N GLN A 294 1.66 -61.61 -27.77
CA GLN A 294 2.56 -61.47 -28.91
C GLN A 294 3.75 -60.53 -28.66
N SER A 295 4.90 -61.14 -28.37
CA SER A 295 6.28 -60.63 -28.50
C SER A 295 6.81 -59.56 -27.51
N ALA A 296 8.03 -59.82 -27.01
CA ALA A 296 8.75 -59.02 -26.03
C ALA A 296 9.86 -58.16 -26.70
N GLY A 297 9.62 -56.86 -26.85
CA GLY A 297 10.63 -55.88 -27.29
C GLY A 297 11.52 -55.33 -26.17
N SER A 298 12.66 -54.72 -26.57
CA SER A 298 13.76 -54.28 -25.70
C SER A 298 13.32 -53.22 -24.67
N ARG A 299 13.69 -53.44 -23.40
CA ARG A 299 13.33 -52.57 -22.27
C ARG A 299 14.54 -51.74 -21.87
N ILE A 300 14.70 -50.54 -22.42
CA ILE A 300 15.57 -49.55 -21.76
C ILE A 300 14.95 -49.30 -20.38
N SER A 301 15.71 -49.61 -19.32
CA SER A 301 15.23 -49.46 -17.95
C SER A 301 14.86 -48.00 -17.69
N THR A 302 13.60 -47.73 -17.36
CA THR A 302 13.15 -46.38 -16.96
C THR A 302 14.00 -45.82 -15.83
N ARG A 303 14.53 -46.69 -14.97
CA ARG A 303 15.44 -46.37 -13.87
C ARG A 303 16.77 -45.78 -14.32
N SER A 304 17.38 -46.27 -15.41
CA SER A 304 18.65 -45.73 -15.90
C SER A 304 18.45 -44.33 -16.50
N ARG A 305 17.37 -44.11 -17.26
CA ARG A 305 16.99 -42.79 -17.78
C ARG A 305 16.76 -41.76 -16.65
N THR A 306 16.03 -42.11 -15.60
CA THR A 306 15.82 -41.21 -14.45
C THR A 306 17.13 -40.85 -13.74
N ARG A 307 18.08 -41.79 -13.63
CA ARG A 307 19.40 -41.53 -13.03
C ARG A 307 20.23 -40.56 -13.86
N TRP A 308 20.21 -40.68 -15.18
CA TRP A 308 20.87 -39.75 -16.09
C TRP A 308 20.27 -38.34 -16.02
N PHE A 309 18.93 -38.22 -16.03
CA PHE A 309 18.28 -36.91 -15.85
C PHE A 309 18.62 -36.27 -14.50
N LEU A 310 18.66 -37.06 -13.43
CA LEU A 310 19.05 -36.56 -12.11
C LEU A 310 20.49 -36.02 -12.12
N LEU A 311 21.44 -36.76 -12.70
CA LEU A 311 22.83 -36.33 -12.81
C LEU A 311 22.92 -35.01 -13.59
N HIS A 312 22.27 -34.93 -14.74
CA HIS A 312 22.23 -33.73 -15.57
C HIS A 312 21.67 -32.51 -14.80
N THR A 313 20.59 -32.68 -14.03
CA THR A 313 20.05 -31.59 -13.21
C THR A 313 21.02 -31.15 -12.10
N LEU A 314 21.73 -32.08 -11.47
CA LEU A 314 22.67 -31.77 -10.38
C LEU A 314 23.93 -31.06 -10.87
N VAL A 315 24.48 -31.48 -12.02
CA VAL A 315 25.64 -30.81 -12.65
C VAL A 315 25.31 -29.35 -12.97
N ASN A 316 24.13 -29.09 -13.52
CA ASN A 316 23.70 -27.73 -13.87
C ASN A 316 23.24 -26.89 -12.67
N ASN A 317 23.02 -27.49 -11.49
CA ASN A 317 22.53 -26.80 -10.29
C ASN A 317 23.36 -27.20 -9.06
N PRO A 318 24.60 -26.72 -8.91
CA PRO A 318 25.53 -27.18 -7.88
C PRO A 318 25.02 -26.93 -6.46
N ARG A 319 24.26 -25.84 -6.22
CA ARG A 319 23.67 -25.53 -4.91
C ARG A 319 22.65 -26.57 -4.44
N LEU A 320 21.98 -27.27 -5.36
CA LEU A 320 21.03 -28.33 -5.01
C LEU A 320 21.72 -29.60 -4.50
N VAL A 321 23.01 -29.78 -4.80
CA VAL A 321 23.80 -30.91 -4.30
C VAL A 321 23.90 -30.85 -2.77
N MET A 322 24.13 -29.67 -2.21
CA MET A 322 24.22 -29.46 -0.75
C MET A 322 22.88 -29.66 -0.02
N LEU A 323 21.77 -29.29 -0.67
CA LEU A 323 20.42 -29.38 -0.07
C LEU A 323 19.78 -30.76 -0.25
N ARG A 324 20.36 -31.62 -1.10
CA ARG A 324 19.87 -32.97 -1.29
C ARG A 324 20.06 -33.75 0.01
N LYS A 325 19.00 -34.40 0.51
CA LYS A 325 19.10 -35.34 1.63
C LYS A 325 20.23 -36.33 1.36
N SER A 326 21.32 -36.21 2.12
CA SER A 326 22.30 -37.28 2.24
C SER A 326 21.56 -38.52 2.73
N ARG A 327 21.83 -39.68 2.13
CA ARG A 327 21.36 -40.94 2.71
C ARG A 327 21.96 -41.00 4.12
N SER A 328 21.12 -41.04 5.15
CA SER A 328 21.58 -41.35 6.50
C SER A 328 22.12 -42.79 6.48
N GLY A 329 23.44 -42.92 6.31
CA GLY A 329 24.13 -44.20 6.20
C GLY A 329 25.25 -44.14 5.17
N HIS A 330 26.46 -43.85 5.67
CA HIS A 330 27.76 -43.98 4.98
C HIS A 330 27.99 -43.08 3.75
N GLY A 331 28.88 -42.09 3.88
CA GLY A 331 29.41 -41.37 2.72
C GLY A 331 29.78 -39.90 2.92
N SER A 332 29.90 -39.40 4.16
CA SER A 332 30.32 -38.01 4.40
C SER A 332 31.83 -37.76 4.18
N ARG A 333 32.62 -38.78 3.81
CA ARG A 333 34.07 -38.63 3.59
C ARG A 333 34.49 -38.55 2.11
N ASP A 334 33.70 -39.10 1.19
CA ASP A 334 34.15 -39.26 -0.20
C ASP A 334 33.82 -38.05 -1.10
N PHE A 335 32.89 -37.18 -0.68
CA PHE A 335 32.47 -36.04 -1.51
C PHE A 335 33.41 -34.83 -1.43
N THR A 336 34.14 -34.67 -0.32
CA THR A 336 35.14 -33.61 -0.16
C THR A 336 36.37 -33.85 -1.04
N GLN A 337 36.65 -35.11 -1.38
CA GLN A 337 37.84 -35.49 -2.15
C GLN A 337 37.67 -35.21 -3.65
N ILE A 338 36.45 -35.31 -4.18
CA ILE A 338 36.16 -35.10 -5.62
C ILE A 338 36.15 -33.60 -5.99
N LEU A 339 35.75 -32.72 -5.06
CA LEU A 339 35.75 -31.27 -5.29
C LEU A 339 37.16 -30.66 -5.24
N LEU A 340 38.09 -31.26 -4.48
CA LEU A 340 39.49 -30.83 -4.47
C LEU A 340 40.24 -31.27 -5.73
N THR A 341 39.95 -32.45 -6.29
CA THR A 341 40.62 -32.94 -7.51
C THR A 341 40.20 -32.21 -8.78
N CYS A 342 39.09 -31.46 -8.77
CA CYS A 342 38.62 -30.69 -9.93
C CYS A 342 39.07 -29.23 -9.93
N SER A 343 39.73 -28.76 -8.86
CA SER A 343 40.28 -27.40 -8.79
C SER A 343 41.72 -27.31 -9.31
N ASP A 344 42.40 -28.45 -9.48
CA ASP A 344 43.79 -28.55 -9.93
C ASP A 344 43.90 -29.26 -11.30
N SER A 345 43.08 -28.86 -12.27
CA SER A 345 43.19 -29.31 -13.67
C SER A 345 42.85 -28.21 -14.65
#